data_AF-A0A258D1S8-F1
#
_entry.id   AF-A0A258D1S8-F1
#
_cell.length_a   1.000
_cell.length_b   1.000
_cell.length_c   1.000
_cell.angle_alpha   90.00
_cell.angle_beta   90.00
_cell.angle_gamma   90.00
#
_symmetry.space_group_name_H-M   'P 1'
#
loop_
_entity.id
_entity.type
_entity.pdbx_description
1 polymer ?
#
loop_
_entity_poly.entity_id
_entity_poly.type
_entity_poly.pdbx_seq_one_letter_code
_entity_poly.pdbx_strand_id
1 'polypeptide(L)'
;MTNLTETWVFADGNMTAGGDAAEIDRLLAAELEQIGTTDGGWRRLFRHRADGSLWQLDYPQSELHGGGPRRLVRLDNADCTTWQ
;
A
#
# COMPACT_ATOMS: atom_id res chain seq x y z
N MET A 1 -6.13 14.06 0.16
CA MET A 1 -5.28 12.91 0.53
C MET A 1 -5.66 11.75 -0.37
N THR A 2 -4.70 11.17 -1.09
CA THR A 2 -4.95 10.03 -1.99
C THR A 2 -4.85 8.74 -1.18
N ASN A 3 -5.90 7.92 -1.22
CA ASN A 3 -5.97 6.64 -0.53
C ASN A 3 -6.49 5.61 -1.52
N LEU A 4 -5.68 4.59 -1.78
CA LEU A 4 -6.00 3.47 -2.66
C LEU A 4 -6.12 2.22 -1.80
N THR A 5 -7.24 1.52 -1.92
CA THR A 5 -7.50 0.34 -1.11
C THR A 5 -7.87 -0.83 -2.02
N GLU A 6 -7.05 -1.88 -1.98
CA GLU A 6 -7.43 -3.16 -2.55
C GLU A 6 -8.62 -3.71 -1.78
N THR A 7 -9.59 -4.26 -2.49
CA THR A 7 -10.73 -4.95 -1.88
C THR A 7 -10.67 -6.41 -2.25
N TRP A 8 -10.81 -7.31 -1.29
CA TRP A 8 -10.89 -8.74 -1.59
C TRP A 8 -12.32 -9.09 -1.99
N VAL A 9 -12.50 -9.46 -3.25
CA VAL A 9 -13.78 -9.84 -3.82
C VAL A 9 -13.81 -11.36 -3.94
N PHE A 10 -14.79 -11.98 -3.30
CA PHE A 10 -15.08 -13.39 -3.51
C PHE A 10 -15.87 -13.54 -4.81
N ALA A 11 -15.22 -14.12 -5.83
CA ALA A 11 -15.85 -14.43 -7.10
C ALA A 11 -15.49 -15.88 -7.47
N ASP A 12 -16.50 -16.67 -7.82
CA ASP A 12 -16.33 -18.05 -8.30
C ASP A 12 -15.48 -18.94 -7.36
N GLY A 13 -15.76 -18.89 -6.06
CA GLY A 13 -15.03 -19.68 -5.04
C GLY A 13 -13.57 -19.27 -4.84
N ASN A 14 -13.09 -18.24 -5.54
CA ASN A 14 -11.73 -17.72 -5.46
C ASN A 14 -11.72 -16.30 -4.87
N MET A 15 -10.67 -16.02 -4.12
CA MET A 15 -10.43 -14.68 -3.56
C MET A 15 -9.64 -13.88 -4.59
N THR A 16 -10.25 -12.82 -5.13
CA THR A 16 -9.61 -11.98 -6.16
C THR A 16 -9.42 -10.56 -5.64
N ALA A 17 -8.26 -9.98 -5.92
CA ALA A 17 -7.99 -8.58 -5.65
C ALA A 17 -8.80 -7.69 -6.60
N GLY A 18 -9.68 -6.86 -6.03
CA GLY A 18 -10.49 -5.85 -6.70
C GLY A 18 -10.25 -4.45 -6.13
N GLY A 19 -11.09 -3.50 -6.49
CA GLY A 19 -10.89 -2.09 -6.13
C GLY A 19 -9.66 -1.51 -6.83
N ASP A 20 -8.79 -0.84 -6.08
CA ASP A 20 -7.59 -0.18 -6.61
C ASP A 20 -6.40 -1.12 -6.81
N ALA A 21 -6.60 -2.44 -6.75
CA ALA A 21 -5.52 -3.44 -6.81
C ALA A 21 -4.58 -3.25 -8.01
N ALA A 22 -5.14 -2.98 -9.20
CA ALA A 22 -4.38 -2.76 -10.42
C ALA A 22 -3.58 -1.46 -10.40
N GLU A 23 -4.12 -0.39 -9.80
CA GLU A 23 -3.44 0.89 -9.66
C GLU A 23 -2.30 0.79 -8.64
N ILE A 24 -2.55 0.12 -7.51
CA ILE A 24 -1.52 -0.17 -6.51
C ILE A 24 -0.37 -0.95 -7.14
N ASP A 25 -0.65 -1.98 -7.93
CA ASP A 25 0.38 -2.78 -8.60
C ASP A 25 1.19 -1.95 -9.61
N ARG A 26 0.51 -1.14 -10.42
CA ARG A 26 1.15 -0.23 -11.38
C ARG A 26 2.09 0.76 -10.67
N LEU A 27 1.60 1.42 -9.63
CA LEU A 27 2.38 2.39 -8.86
C LEU A 27 3.59 1.71 -8.22
N LEU A 28 3.42 0.57 -7.58
CA LEU A 28 4.50 -0.19 -6.95
C LEU A 28 5.55 -0.69 -7.95
N ALA A 29 5.14 -1.08 -9.15
CA ALA A 29 6.05 -1.61 -10.16
C ALA A 29 6.82 -0.54 -10.94
N ALA A 30 6.21 0.62 -11.20
CA ALA A 30 6.76 1.63 -12.11
C ALA A 30 7.13 2.96 -11.46
N GLU A 31 6.36 3.42 -10.48
CA GLU A 31 6.42 4.82 -10.02
C GLU A 31 6.96 4.98 -8.60
N LEU A 32 6.81 3.95 -7.77
CA LEU A 32 7.20 3.93 -6.37
C LEU A 32 8.54 3.22 -6.19
N GLU A 33 9.42 3.84 -5.41
CA GLU A 33 10.68 3.26 -4.96
C GLU A 33 10.57 2.94 -3.48
N GLN A 34 10.80 1.68 -3.10
CA GLN A 34 10.83 1.31 -1.68
C GLN A 34 12.05 1.96 -1.01
N ILE A 35 11.81 2.80 -0.01
CA ILE A 35 12.87 3.50 0.73
C ILE A 35 13.02 3.00 2.17
N GLY A 36 12.06 2.23 2.68
CA GLY A 36 12.12 1.69 4.02
C GLY A 36 11.03 0.67 4.33
N THR A 37 11.23 -0.07 5.41
CA THR A 37 10.25 -0.99 5.97
C THR A 37 10.30 -0.91 7.48
N THR A 38 9.15 -1.05 8.13
CA THR A 38 9.01 -1.03 9.58
C THR A 38 8.19 -2.23 10.05
N ASP A 39 8.05 -2.37 11.37
CA ASP A 39 7.15 -3.34 11.98
C ASP A 39 7.45 -4.75 11.43
N GLY A 40 8.73 -5.14 11.41
CA GLY A 40 9.15 -6.44 10.87
C GLY A 40 8.85 -6.68 9.37
N GLY A 41 8.52 -5.64 8.61
CA GLY A 41 8.15 -5.72 7.19
C GLY A 41 6.65 -5.57 6.91
N TRP A 42 5.81 -5.43 7.95
CA TRP A 42 4.36 -5.27 7.83
C TRP A 42 3.95 -3.92 7.25
N ARG A 43 4.76 -2.86 7.42
CA ARG A 43 4.56 -1.61 6.68
C ARG A 43 5.78 -1.26 5.88
N ARG A 44 5.53 -0.81 4.65
CA ARG A 44 6.58 -0.42 3.72
C ARG A 44 6.40 1.03 3.35
N LEU A 45 7.50 1.76 3.34
CA LEU A 45 7.55 3.15 2.94
C LEU A 45 8.13 3.23 1.54
N PHE A 46 7.38 3.91 0.68
CA PHE A 46 7.72 4.15 -0.70
C PHE A 46 7.86 5.65 -0.93
N ARG A 47 8.71 6.01 -1.89
CA ARG A 47 8.85 7.36 -2.41
C ARG A 47 8.46 7.37 -3.88
N HIS A 48 7.59 8.31 -4.25
CA HIS A 48 7.22 8.52 -5.64
C HIS A 48 8.39 9.13 -6.41
N ARG A 49 8.78 8.52 -7.52
CA ARG A 49 9.95 8.92 -8.30
C ARG A 49 9.78 10.27 -8.99
N ALA A 50 8.55 10.62 -9.38
CA ALA A 50 8.29 11.82 -10.18
C ALA A 50 8.29 13.12 -9.34
N ASP A 51 7.69 13.09 -8.15
CA ASP A 51 7.50 14.30 -7.32
C ASP A 51 8.05 14.18 -5.89
N GLY A 52 8.53 12.99 -5.49
CA GLY A 52 9.12 12.76 -4.17
C GLY A 52 8.11 12.51 -3.04
N SER A 53 6.80 12.49 -3.31
CA SER A 53 5.78 12.16 -2.31
C SER A 53 6.05 10.82 -1.62
N LEU A 54 5.75 10.76 -0.33
CA LEU A 54 5.84 9.53 0.45
C LEU A 54 4.53 8.76 0.38
N TRP A 55 4.65 7.44 0.28
CA TRP A 55 3.53 6.51 0.22
C TRP A 55 3.76 5.37 1.19
N GLN A 56 2.75 5.05 1.99
CA GLN A 56 2.78 3.94 2.92
C GLN A 56 1.93 2.79 2.37
N LEU A 57 2.51 1.59 2.34
CA LEU A 57 1.79 0.35 2.12
C LEU A 57 1.61 -0.36 3.47
N ASP A 58 0.37 -0.69 3.80
CA ASP A 58 0.01 -1.48 4.98
C ASP A 58 -1.11 -2.48 4.66
N TYR A 59 -1.35 -3.39 5.59
CA TYR A 59 -2.28 -4.52 5.43
C TYR A 59 -3.28 -4.51 6.59
N PRO A 60 -4.36 -3.72 6.51
CA PRO A 60 -5.28 -3.48 7.64
C PRO A 60 -6.04 -4.73 8.10
N GLN A 61 -6.06 -5.80 7.31
CA GLN A 61 -6.68 -7.09 7.65
C GLN A 61 -5.66 -8.24 7.59
N SER A 62 -4.43 -7.98 8.05
CA SER A 62 -3.35 -8.98 8.11
C SER A 62 -3.70 -10.23 8.92
N GLU A 63 -4.71 -10.16 9.78
CA GLU A 63 -5.23 -11.26 10.59
C GLU A 63 -5.96 -12.34 9.75
N LEU A 64 -6.30 -12.04 8.50
CA LEU A 64 -6.80 -13.04 7.56
C LEU A 64 -5.63 -13.89 7.04
N HIS A 65 -5.72 -15.21 7.22
CA HIS A 65 -4.76 -16.17 6.64
C HIS A 65 -4.56 -15.88 5.14
N GLY A 66 -3.39 -15.33 4.78
CA GLY A 66 -3.08 -14.85 3.42
C GLY A 66 -2.66 -13.39 3.32
N GLY A 67 -2.63 -12.63 4.41
CA GLY A 67 -2.05 -11.28 4.46
C GLY A 67 -3.02 -10.13 4.15
N GLY A 68 -4.26 -10.43 3.77
CA GLY A 68 -5.34 -9.45 3.60
C GLY A 68 -5.13 -8.43 2.47
N PRO A 69 -6.14 -7.57 2.22
CA PRO A 69 -6.07 -6.50 1.24
C PRO A 69 -4.92 -5.51 1.50
N ARG A 70 -4.21 -5.16 0.44
CA ARG A 70 -3.20 -4.11 0.41
C ARG A 70 -3.86 -2.73 0.49
N ARG A 71 -3.36 -1.86 1.35
CA ARG A 71 -3.74 -0.45 1.40
C ARG A 71 -2.54 0.43 1.12
N LEU A 72 -2.68 1.34 0.16
CA LEU A 72 -1.63 2.27 -0.23
C LEU A 72 -2.11 3.72 0.01
N VAL A 73 -1.41 4.43 0.89
CA VAL A 73 -1.80 5.78 1.32
C VAL A 73 -0.70 6.77 1.00
N ARG A 74 -1.03 7.88 0.34
CA ARG A 74 -0.11 9.00 0.17
C ARG A 74 0.00 9.76 1.48
N LEU A 75 1.20 9.77 2.07
CA LEU A 75 1.51 10.56 3.25
C LEU A 75 1.71 12.02 2.84
N ASP A 76 1.05 12.94 3.54
CA ASP A 76 1.31 14.37 3.37
C ASP A 76 2.41 14.81 4.36
N ASN A 77 2.95 16.02 4.20
CA ASN A 77 4.12 16.49 4.96
C ASN A 77 3.90 16.49 6.48
N ALA A 78 2.64 16.48 6.95
CA ALA A 78 2.30 16.37 8.36
C ALA A 78 2.65 15.01 8.99
N ASP A 79 2.58 13.91 8.21
CA ASP A 79 2.80 12.53 8.70
C ASP A 79 4.28 12.12 8.71
N CYS A 80 5.17 12.94 8.11
CA CYS A 80 6.61 12.70 8.06
C CYS A 80 7.28 12.65 9.46
N THR A 81 6.64 13.25 10.47
CA THR A 81 7.16 13.29 11.85
C THR A 81 7.12 11.94 12.56
N THR A 82 6.37 10.96 12.05
CA THR A 82 6.28 9.60 12.63
C THR A 82 7.36 8.64 12.10
N TRP A 83 8.14 9.06 11.08
CA TRP A 83 9.23 8.29 10.49
C TRP A 83 10.62 8.94 10.69
N GLN A 84 10.77 9.84 11.67
CA GLN A 84 12.06 10.44 12.06
C GLN A 84 12.79 9.62 13.13
#